data_AF-A0A7I8C2I8-F1
#
_entry.id   AF-A0A7I8C2I8-F1
#
_cell.length_a   1.000
_cell.length_b   1.000
_cell.length_c   1.000
_cell.angle_alpha   90.00
_cell.angle_beta   90.00
_cell.angle_gamma   90.00
#
_symmetry.space_group_name_H-M   'P 1'
#
loop_
_entity.id
_entity.type
_entity.pdbx_description
1 polymer ?
#
loop_
_entity_poly.entity_id
_entity_poly.type
_entity_poly.pdbx_seq_one_letter_code
_entity_poly.pdbx_strand_id
1 'polypeptide(L)' 'MDVHRVIVRAGIGKLRAIPVWRKVMQLGGRVGSWKIRLDRELNVESLTIDLLDPPGAGSTNFVRD' A
#
# COMPACT_ATOMS: atom_id res chain seq x y z
N MET A 1 -0.80 3.59 17.94
CA MET A 1 -0.98 3.93 16.52
C MET A 1 -0.20 2.91 15.74
N ASP A 2 -0.92 1.98 15.13
CA ASP A 2 -0.28 0.92 14.35
C ASP A 2 -0.08 1.41 12.93
N VAL A 3 1.10 1.15 12.38
CA VAL A 3 1.45 1.55 11.02
C VAL A 3 1.73 0.31 10.20
N HIS A 4 0.91 0.06 9.18
CA HIS A 4 1.14 -1.01 8.22
C HIS A 4 1.64 -0.44 6.90
N ARG A 5 2.83 -0.88 6.47
CA ARG A 5 3.44 -0.41 5.23
C ARG A 5 3.10 -1.34 4.06
N VAL A 6 2.40 -0.80 3.07
CA VAL A 6 2.13 -1.46 1.80
C VAL A 6 3.14 -0.97 0.77
N ILE A 7 3.80 -1.92 0.09
CA ILE A 7 4.73 -1.61 -1.00
C ILE A 7 4.26 -2.33 -2.26
N VAL A 8 3.87 -1.56 -3.27
CA VAL A 8 3.55 -2.08 -4.61
C VAL A 8 4.75 -1.81 -5.51
N ARG A 9 5.24 -2.85 -6.19
CA ARG A 9 6.34 -2.77 -7.16
C ARG A 9 5.84 -3.19 -8.53
N ALA A 10 6.28 -2.48 -9.56
CA ALA A 10 6.01 -2.82 -10.95
C ALA A 10 7.19 -2.41 -11.83
N GLY A 11 7.30 -2.96 -13.04
CA GLY A 11 8.23 -2.43 -14.04
C GLY A 11 7.90 -0.97 -14.38
N ILE A 12 8.90 -0.20 -14.82
CA ILE A 12 8.72 1.22 -15.18
C ILE A 12 7.56 1.40 -16.18
N GLY A 13 6.66 2.34 -15.87
CA GLY A 13 5.48 2.66 -16.66
C GLY A 13 4.28 1.73 -16.44
N LYS A 14 4.36 0.79 -15.50
CA LYS A 14 3.30 -0.20 -15.19
C LYS A 14 2.62 0.05 -13.84
N LEU A 15 3.21 0.83 -12.95
CA LEU A 15 2.65 1.17 -11.64
C LEU A 15 1.45 2.09 -11.81
N ARG A 16 0.30 1.59 -11.35
CA ARG A 16 -0.96 2.33 -11.34
C ARG A 16 -1.18 2.97 -9.97
N ALA A 17 -0.36 3.97 -9.63
CA ALA A 17 -0.36 4.59 -8.30
C ALA A 17 -1.74 5.16 -7.91
N ILE A 18 -2.42 5.86 -8.82
CA ILE A 18 -3.76 6.42 -8.56
C ILE A 18 -4.81 5.31 -8.31
N PRO A 19 -4.92 4.26 -9.15
CA PRO A 19 -5.79 3.13 -8.85
C PRO A 19 -5.49 2.43 -7.51
N VAL A 20 -4.21 2.23 -7.17
CA VAL A 20 -3.82 1.65 -5.87
C VAL A 20 -4.30 2.55 -4.73
N TRP A 21 -4.05 3.85 -4.82
CA TRP A 21 -4.49 4.83 -3.82
C TRP A 21 -6.01 4.82 -3.64
N ARG A 22 -6.76 4.86 -4.75
CA ARG A 22 -8.22 4.83 -4.73
C ARG A 22 -8.74 3.58 -4.04
N LYS A 23 -8.12 2.41 -4.30
CA LYS A 23 -8.52 1.16 -3.67
C LYS A 23 -8.29 1.19 -2.16
N VAL A 24 -7.16 1.74 -1.71
CA VAL A 24 -6.87 1.93 -0.27
C VAL A 24 -7.96 2.78 0.40
N MET A 25 -8.31 3.92 -0.20
CA MET A 25 -9.34 4.81 0.33
C MET A 25 -10.73 4.15 0.35
N GLN A 26 -11.08 3.41 -0.71
CA GLN A 26 -12.35 2.66 -0.79
C GLN A 26 -12.49 1.57 0.27
N LEU A 27 -11.37 1.00 0.72
CA LEU A 27 -11.35 0.01 1.80
C LEU A 27 -11.32 0.64 3.20
N GLY A 28 -11.47 1.96 3.30
CA GLY A 28 -11.46 2.68 4.58
C GLY A 28 -10.06 2.84 5.19
N GLY A 29 -8.99 2.61 4.42
CA GLY A 29 -7.63 2.80 4.89
C GLY A 29 -7.32 4.28 5.14
N ARG A 30 -6.83 4.61 6.33
CA ARG A 30 -6.29 5.95 6.62
C ARG A 30 -4.84 6.01 6.19
N VAL A 31 -4.51 6.87 5.24
CA VAL A 31 -3.13 7.03 4.78
C VAL A 31 -2.42 8.07 5.63
N GLY A 32 -1.27 7.71 6.19
CA GLY A 32 -0.39 8.62 6.93
C GLY A 32 0.68 9.24 6.03
N SER A 33 1.48 8.40 5.37
CA SER A 33 2.56 8.84 4.48
C SER A 33 2.54 8.04 3.19
N TRP A 34 3.06 8.63 2.12
CA TRP A 34 3.26 7.92 0.87
C TRP A 34 4.46 8.45 0.09
N LYS A 35 5.06 7.59 -0.73
CA LYS A 35 6.13 7.97 -1.66
C LYS A 35 6.17 7.06 -2.86
N ILE A 36 6.56 7.63 -4.01
CA ILE A 36 6.88 6.89 -5.22
C ILE A 36 8.40 6.93 -5.41
N ARG A 37 9.00 5.78 -5.72
CA ARG A 37 10.42 5.67 -6.07
C ARG A 37 10.57 5.00 -7.42
N LEU A 38 11.43 5.57 -8.25
CA LEU A 38 11.91 4.98 -9.49
C LEU A 38 13.32 4.44 -9.27
N ASP A 39 13.55 3.18 -9.61
CA ASP A 39 14.85 2.54 -9.62
C ASP A 39 15.20 2.15 -11.06
N ARG A 40 16.10 2.92 -11.68
CA ARG A 40 16.48 2.74 -13.09
C ARG A 40 17.47 1.60 -13.29
N GLU A 41 18.26 1.26 -12.27
CA GLU A 41 19.20 0.15 -12.33
C GLU A 41 18.45 -1.19 -12.33
N LEU A 42 17.41 -1.29 -11.51
CA LEU A 42 16.56 -2.48 -11.42
C LEU A 42 15.36 -2.44 -12.39
N ASN A 43 15.16 -1.34 -13.12
CA ASN A 43 14.02 -1.10 -14.00
C ASN A 43 12.64 -1.29 -13.31
N VAL A 44 12.55 -0.85 -12.05
CA VAL A 44 11.35 -0.98 -11.20
C VAL A 44 10.91 0.40 -10.72
N GLU A 45 9.61 0.61 -10.63
CA GLU A 45 9.00 1.67 -9.86
C GLU A 45 8.20 1.09 -8.70
N SER A 46 8.10 1.85 -7.61
CA SER A 46 7.42 1.41 -6.41
C SER A 46 6.60 2.53 -5.77
N LEU A 47 5.43 2.17 -5.27
CA LEU A 47 4.61 3.01 -4.41
C LEU A 47 4.64 2.42 -3.00
N THR A 48 5.11 3.22 -2.04
CA THR A 48 5.02 2.91 -0.62
C THR A 48 3.91 3.74 0.00
N ILE A 49 3.01 3.10 0.74
CA ILE A 49 1.92 3.74 1.48
C ILE A 49 1.98 3.23 2.93
N ASP A 50 1.98 4.15 3.88
CA ASP A 50 1.82 3.86 5.30
C ASP A 50 0.35 4.01 5.67
N LEU A 51 -0.28 2.90 6.09
CA LEU A 51 -1.65 2.86 6.58
C LEU A 51 -1.65 3.00 8.10
N LEU A 52 -2.42 3.95 8.61
CA LEU A 52 -2.61 4.20 10.04
C LEU A 52 -3.82 3.43 10.55
N ASP A 53 -3.63 2.71 11.66
CA ASP A 53 -4.65 1.95 12.37
C ASP A 53 -5.54 1.10 11.42
N PRO A 54 -4.92 0.26 10.56
CA PRO A 54 -5.68 -0.49 9.56
C PRO A 54 -6.65 -1.48 10.23
N PRO A 55 -7.85 -1.68 9.66
CA PRO A 55 -8.80 -2.65 10.19
C PRO A 55 -8.16 -4.05 10.23
N GLY A 56 -8.22 -4.70 11.40
CA GLY A 56 -7.60 -5.99 11.65
C GLY A 56 -6.25 -5.96 12.38
N ALA A 57 -5.66 -4.78 12.65
CA ALA A 57 -4.47 -4.65 13.50
C ALA A 57 -4.70 -5.06 14.98
N GLY A 58 -5.95 -5.32 15.38
CA GLY A 58 -6.33 -5.75 16.73
C GLY A 58 -7.30 -6.93 16.80
N SER A 59 -7.54 -7.67 15.71
CA SER A 59 -8.44 -8.84 15.75
C SER A 59 -7.99 -9.93 14.79
N THR A 60 -7.19 -10.86 15.31
CA THR A 60 -7.05 -12.21 14.79
C THR A 60 -8.41 -12.92 14.85
N ASN A 61 -9.21 -12.82 13.80
CA ASN A 61 -10.22 -13.83 13.50
C ASN A 61 -9.95 -14.36 12.09
N PHE A 62 -9.03 -15.32 12.02
CA PHE A 62 -9.03 -16.30 10.94
C PHE A 62 -10.30 -17.13 11.08
N VAL A 63 -11.35 -16.79 10.34
CA VAL A 63 -12.39 -17.78 10.00
C VAL A 63 -11.93 -18.39 8.69
N ARG A 64 -11.46 -19.65 8.78
CA ARG A 64 -11.38 -20.55 7.64
C ARG A 64 -12.79 -21.08 7.41
N ASP A 65 -13.31 -20.89 6.21
CA ASP A 65 -14.27 -21.80 5.59
C ASP A 65 -13.53 -22.60 4.50
#